data_AF-A0A9E2QSD3-F1
#
_entry.id   AF-A0A9E2QSD3-F1
#
_cell.length_a   1.000
_cell.length_b   1.000
_cell.length_c   1.000
_cell.angle_alpha   90.00
_cell.angle_beta   90.00
_cell.angle_gamma   90.00
#
_symmetry.space_group_name_H-M   'P 1'
#
loop_
_entity.id
_entity.type
_entity.pdbx_description
1 polymer ?
#
loop_
_entity_poly.entity_id
_entity_poly.type
_entity_poly.pdbx_seq_one_letter_code
_entity_poly.pdbx_strand_id
1 'polypeptide(L)'
;MLYEFKSKAGGTVVMTQPVAEQLLGIIGKAPAPAGVFEPTHLPEAVRKLQAAVDAEAPPTPEDDDAQEAVAPMARRVSLRQRAWPLMDLFKAAIAARQRVTWGV
;
A
#
# COMPACT_ATOMS: atom_id res chain seq x y z
N MET A 1 8.73 13.88 1.26
CA MET A 1 7.36 14.31 0.89
C MET A 1 6.38 13.19 1.19
N LEU A 2 5.07 13.44 1.14
CA LEU A 2 4.03 12.44 1.36
C LEU A 2 3.38 12.11 0.02
N TYR A 3 3.00 10.86 -0.19
CA TYR A 3 2.17 10.46 -1.32
C TYR A 3 0.73 10.28 -0.84
N GLU A 4 -0.22 10.83 -1.58
CA GLU A 4 -1.64 10.63 -1.34
C GLU A 4 -2.26 9.82 -2.48
N PHE A 5 -2.75 8.62 -2.19
CA PHE A 5 -3.54 7.79 -3.09
C PHE A 5 -5.02 8.04 -2.85
N LYS A 6 -5.76 8.47 -3.87
CA LYS A 6 -7.16 8.87 -3.78
C LYS A 6 -8.01 8.02 -4.71
N SER A 7 -9.15 7.54 -4.20
CA SER A 7 -10.20 6.94 -5.02
C SER A 7 -11.57 7.39 -4.52
N LYS A 8 -12.50 7.60 -5.46
CA LYS A 8 -13.90 7.88 -5.10
C LYS A 8 -14.56 6.76 -4.31
N ALA A 9 -14.04 5.53 -4.42
CA ALA A 9 -14.62 4.34 -3.82
C ALA A 9 -14.11 4.00 -2.42
N GLY A 10 -12.86 4.38 -2.10
CA GLY A 10 -12.18 3.96 -0.87
C GLY A 10 -11.49 5.10 -0.11
N GLY A 11 -11.77 6.35 -0.47
CA GLY A 11 -11.22 7.52 0.22
C GLY A 11 -9.77 7.82 -0.16
N THR A 12 -8.97 8.19 0.83
CA THR A 12 -7.58 8.64 0.65
C THR A 12 -6.64 7.85 1.57
N VAL A 13 -5.58 7.29 0.99
CA VAL A 13 -4.48 6.66 1.72
C VAL A 13 -3.25 7.54 1.58
N VAL A 14 -2.70 8.00 2.70
CA VAL A 14 -1.49 8.83 2.73
C VAL A 14 -0.34 8.00 3.28
N MET A 15 0.82 8.06 2.63
CA MET A 15 2.01 7.36 3.07
C MET A 15 3.28 8.16 2.80
N THR A 16 4.37 7.80 3.48
CA THR A 16 5.66 8.45 3.28
C THR A 16 6.22 8.08 1.91
N GLN A 17 6.92 9.03 1.28
CA GLN A 17 7.60 8.82 0.00
C GLN A 17 8.38 7.49 -0.12
N PRO A 18 9.28 7.11 0.82
CA PRO A 18 10.03 5.85 0.67
C PRO A 18 9.13 4.61 0.65
N VAL A 19 8.00 4.65 1.37
CA VAL A 19 7.03 3.54 1.37
C VAL A 19 6.26 3.51 0.05
N ALA A 20 5.78 4.66 -0.42
CA ALA A 20 5.06 4.78 -1.69
C ALA A 20 5.91 4.30 -2.86
N GLU A 21 7.15 4.77 -2.95
CA GLU A 21 8.07 4.41 -4.03
C GLU A 21 8.41 2.91 -4.01
N GLN A 22 8.58 2.32 -2.83
CA GLN A 22 8.76 0.86 -2.69
C GLN A 22 7.54 0.09 -3.22
N LEU A 23 6.33 0.47 -2.84
CA LEU A 23 5.10 -0.19 -3.31
C LEU A 23 4.87 0.01 -4.82
N LEU A 24 5.12 1.21 -5.35
CA LEU A 24 5.06 1.49 -6.78
C LEU A 24 6.06 0.64 -7.56
N GLY A 25 7.28 0.50 -7.04
CA GLY A 25 8.32 -0.37 -7.62
C GLY A 25 7.88 -1.83 -7.70
N ILE A 26 7.24 -2.36 -6.65
CA ILE A 26 6.69 -3.73 -6.64
C ILE A 26 5.61 -3.92 -7.71
N ILE A 27 4.75 -2.93 -7.92
CA ILE A 27 3.70 -2.97 -8.95
C ILE A 27 4.30 -2.90 -10.36
N GLY A 28 5.55 -2.44 -10.49
CA GLY A 28 6.23 -2.18 -11.76
C GLY A 28 5.92 -0.79 -12.33
N LYS A 29 5.57 0.17 -11.48
CA LYS A 29 5.39 1.58 -11.85
C LYS A 29 6.58 2.39 -11.40
N ALA A 30 7.11 3.23 -12.30
CA ALA A 30 8.15 4.17 -11.92
C ALA A 30 7.60 5.17 -10.88
N PRO A 31 8.38 5.52 -9.86
CA PRO A 31 8.01 6.57 -8.92
C PRO A 31 7.89 7.89 -9.69
N ALA A 32 6.69 8.46 -9.67
CA ALA A 32 6.35 9.67 -10.40
C ALA A 32 5.54 10.59 -9.48
N PRO A 33 5.69 11.92 -9.63
CA PRO A 33 5.05 12.88 -8.73
C PRO A 33 3.52 12.83 -8.79
N ALA A 34 2.95 12.30 -9.86
CA ALA A 34 1.54 11.95 -9.94
C ALA A 34 1.33 10.79 -10.91
N GLY A 35 0.21 10.09 -10.77
CA GLY A 35 -0.21 9.06 -11.71
C GLY A 35 -1.59 8.51 -11.45
N VAL A 36 -2.00 7.56 -12.31
CA VAL A 36 -3.32 6.93 -12.27
C VAL A 36 -3.24 5.42 -12.47
N PHE A 37 -4.03 4.70 -11.68
CA PHE A 37 -4.36 3.30 -11.87
C PHE A 37 -5.78 3.19 -12.40
N GLU A 38 -5.90 2.69 -13.63
CA GLU A 38 -7.20 2.33 -14.21
C GLU A 38 -7.77 1.07 -13.54
N PRO A 39 -9.11 0.95 -13.42
CA PRO A 39 -9.76 -0.20 -12.78
C PRO A 39 -9.34 -1.55 -13.35
N THR A 40 -8.99 -1.61 -14.62
CA THR A 40 -8.53 -2.81 -15.32
C THR A 40 -7.14 -3.26 -14.89
N HIS A 41 -6.28 -2.35 -14.42
CA HIS A 41 -4.91 -2.64 -13.99
C HIS A 41 -4.82 -2.90 -12.47
N LEU A 42 -5.81 -2.45 -11.69
CA LEU A 42 -5.83 -2.62 -10.24
C LEU A 42 -5.74 -4.10 -9.79
N PRO A 43 -6.43 -5.08 -10.42
CA PRO A 43 -6.34 -6.48 -10.00
C PRO A 43 -4.91 -7.03 -10.10
N GLU A 44 -4.19 -6.67 -11.16
CA GLU A 44 -2.79 -7.06 -11.34
C GLU A 44 -1.88 -6.41 -10.29
N ALA A 45 -2.11 -5.12 -10.00
CA ALA A 45 -1.37 -4.40 -8.97
C ALA A 45 -1.54 -5.03 -7.59
N VAL A 46 -2.77 -5.41 -7.21
CA VAL A 46 -3.04 -6.12 -5.95
C VAL A 46 -2.32 -7.47 -5.91
N ARG A 47 -2.31 -8.24 -7.02
CA ARG A 47 -1.60 -9.52 -7.08
C ARG A 47 -0.09 -9.37 -6.88
N LYS A 48 0.54 -8.35 -7.50
CA LYS A 48 1.97 -8.08 -7.32
C LYS A 48 2.32 -7.68 -5.89
N LEU A 49 1.52 -6.80 -5.29
CA LEU A 49 1.68 -6.41 -3.89
C LEU A 49 1.53 -7.62 -2.96
N GLN A 50 0.50 -8.44 -3.16
CA GLN A 50 0.29 -9.66 -2.39
C GLN A 50 1.47 -10.62 -2.52
N ALA A 51 1.96 -10.86 -3.73
CA ALA A 51 3.12 -11.73 -3.97
C ALA A 51 4.40 -11.21 -3.29
N ALA A 52 4.61 -9.89 -3.26
CA ALA A 52 5.75 -9.31 -2.54
C ALA A 52 5.60 -9.44 -1.02
N VAL A 53 4.38 -9.30 -0.50
CA VAL A 53 4.08 -9.51 0.93
C VAL A 53 4.25 -10.98 1.34
N ASP A 54 3.92 -11.92 0.46
CA ASP A 54 4.09 -13.36 0.71
C ASP A 54 5.55 -13.83 0.51
N ALA A 55 6.32 -13.13 -0.33
CA ALA A 55 7.76 -13.37 -0.49
C ALA A 55 8.59 -12.80 0.66
N GLU A 56 8.06 -11.82 1.40
CA GLU A 56 8.66 -11.35 2.64
C GLU A 56 8.48 -12.44 3.69
N ALA A 57 9.60 -13.04 4.13
CA ALA A 57 9.62 -14.09 5.15
C ALA A 57 8.77 -13.66 6.36
N PRO A 58 8.05 -14.59 7.02
CA PRO A 58 7.14 -14.24 8.09
C PRO A 58 7.88 -13.39 9.13
N PRO A 59 7.34 -12.21 9.50
CA PRO A 59 7.83 -11.54 10.69
C PRO A 59 7.69 -12.54 11.84
N THR A 60 8.74 -12.67 12.64
CA THR A 60 8.66 -13.40 13.90
C THR A 60 7.45 -12.89 14.69
N PRO A 61 6.75 -13.76 15.45
CA PRO A 61 5.39 -13.52 15.98
C PRO A 61 5.26 -12.43 17.06
N GLU A 62 6.15 -11.43 17.10
CA GLU A 62 6.04 -10.23 17.94
C GLU A 62 5.30 -9.07 17.25
N ASP A 63 4.90 -9.22 15.98
CA ASP A 63 4.39 -8.11 15.14
C ASP A 63 2.85 -8.02 15.00
N ASP A 64 2.07 -8.97 15.51
CA ASP A 64 0.60 -9.01 15.29
C ASP A 64 -0.27 -8.95 16.57
N ASP A 65 0.31 -9.14 17.77
CA ASP A 65 -0.46 -9.14 19.04
C ASP A 65 0.03 -8.02 19.98
N ALA A 66 -0.42 -6.79 19.75
CA ALA A 66 -0.53 -5.79 20.83
C ALA A 66 -1.35 -4.58 20.37
N GLN A 67 -2.68 -4.69 20.55
CA GLN A 67 -3.40 -3.58 21.15
C GLN A 67 -2.71 -3.20 22.46
N GLU A 68 -2.36 -1.92 22.58
CA GLU A 68 -1.92 -1.22 23.80
C GLU A 68 -0.61 -1.66 24.51
N ALA A 69 0.19 -0.63 24.82
CA ALA A 69 1.38 -0.61 25.68
C ALA A 69 2.63 -1.38 25.16
N VAL A 70 3.67 -0.68 24.70
CA VAL A 70 4.92 -0.29 25.40
C VAL A 70 5.81 0.49 24.40
N ALA A 71 6.60 1.43 24.89
CA ALA A 71 7.33 2.50 24.18
C ALA A 71 8.70 2.04 23.54
N PRO A 72 9.61 2.95 23.10
CA PRO A 72 9.78 3.31 21.69
C PRO A 72 11.23 3.18 21.19
N MET A 73 11.52 2.31 20.21
CA MET A 73 12.66 2.53 19.29
C MET A 73 12.52 1.61 18.07
N ALA A 74 12.06 2.20 16.96
CA ALA A 74 12.14 1.65 15.60
C ALA A 74 11.51 0.27 15.37
N ARG A 75 10.22 0.08 15.71
CA ARG A 75 9.38 -0.94 15.07
C ARG A 75 9.44 -0.71 13.56
N ARG A 76 10.20 -1.53 12.84
CA ARG A 76 10.24 -1.52 11.38
C ARG A 76 8.89 -2.07 10.92
N VAL A 77 7.91 -1.19 10.71
CA VAL A 77 6.59 -1.54 10.16
C VAL A 77 6.78 -2.53 9.01
N SER A 78 6.23 -3.73 9.05
CA SER A 78 6.47 -4.74 7.99
C SER A 78 5.89 -4.28 6.65
N LEU A 79 6.37 -4.81 5.51
CA LEU A 79 5.79 -4.45 4.20
C LEU A 79 4.30 -4.77 4.15
N ARG A 80 3.89 -5.86 4.80
CA ARG A 80 2.48 -6.27 4.98
C ARG A 80 1.64 -5.15 5.58
N GLN A 81 2.06 -4.60 6.73
CA GLN A 81 1.36 -3.53 7.42
C GLN A 81 1.29 -2.25 6.58
N ARG A 82 2.32 -1.96 5.76
CA ARG A 82 2.36 -0.78 4.89
C ARG A 82 1.55 -0.93 3.60
N ALA A 83 1.53 -2.13 3.03
CA ALA A 83 0.83 -2.42 1.77
C ALA A 83 -0.69 -2.56 1.98
N TRP A 84 -1.12 -2.98 3.17
CA TRP A 84 -2.53 -3.29 3.46
C TRP A 84 -3.50 -2.14 3.15
N PRO A 85 -3.27 -0.88 3.59
CA PRO A 85 -4.21 0.21 3.29
C PRO A 85 -4.34 0.50 1.80
N LEU A 86 -3.24 0.39 1.05
CA LEU A 86 -3.26 0.60 -0.41
C LEU A 86 -3.95 -0.56 -1.14
N MET A 87 -3.71 -1.79 -0.71
CA MET A 87 -4.39 -2.97 -1.25
C MET A 87 -5.89 -2.93 -0.98
N ASP A 88 -6.30 -2.46 0.19
CA ASP A 88 -7.72 -2.26 0.55
C ASP A 88 -8.37 -1.19 -0.33
N LEU A 89 -7.71 -0.04 -0.50
CA LEU A 89 -8.14 1.02 -1.43
C LEU A 89 -8.28 0.48 -2.85
N PHE A 90 -7.35 -0.34 -3.33
CA PHE A 90 -7.42 -0.96 -4.65
C PHE A 90 -8.58 -1.94 -4.77
N LYS A 91 -8.85 -2.77 -3.75
CA LYS A 91 -10.00 -3.69 -3.72
C LYS A 91 -11.32 -2.92 -3.78
N ALA A 92 -11.46 -1.85 -3.00
CA ALA A 92 -12.64 -0.98 -3.02
C ALA A 92 -12.83 -0.32 -4.39
N ALA A 93 -11.73 0.19 -4.97
CA ALA A 93 -11.74 0.80 -6.30
C ALA A 93 -12.09 -0.20 -7.42
N ILE A 94 -11.63 -1.46 -7.35
CA ILE A 94 -12.04 -2.53 -8.26
C ILE A 94 -13.54 -2.80 -8.14
N ALA A 95 -14.06 -2.97 -6.93
CA ALA A 95 -15.48 -3.26 -6.67
C ALA A 95 -16.40 -2.16 -7.23
N ALA A 96 -16.00 -0.90 -7.09
CA ALA A 96 -16.74 0.25 -7.59
C ALA A 96 -16.38 0.66 -9.04
N ARG A 97 -15.47 -0.07 -9.70
CA ARG A 97 -14.90 0.26 -11.02
C ARG A 97 -14.41 1.71 -11.12
N GLN A 98 -13.78 2.20 -10.06
CA GLN A 98 -13.21 3.54 -9.98
C GLN A 98 -11.69 3.50 -10.15
N ARG A 99 -11.14 4.53 -10.79
CA ARG A 99 -9.69 4.73 -10.86
C ARG A 99 -9.13 5.16 -9.50
N VAL A 100 -7.84 4.92 -9.31
CA VAL A 100 -7.07 5.43 -8.17
C VAL A 100 -6.01 6.38 -8.71
N THR A 101 -5.95 7.59 -8.19
CA THR A 101 -4.93 8.59 -8.56
C THR A 101 -3.96 8.77 -7.40
N TRP A 102 -2.68 9.02 -7.67
CA TRP A 102 -1.73 9.41 -6.64
C TRP A 102 -1.03 10.73 -6.97
N GLY A 103 -0.55 11.43 -5.94
CA GLY A 103 0.25 12.65 -6.04
C GLY A 103 1.13 12.87 -4.81
N VAL A 104 2.17 13.71 -4.93
CA VAL A 104 3.05 14.20 -3.83
C VAL A 104 2.78 15.65 -3.47
#